data_AF-A0A7R9TK07-F1
#
_entry.id   AF-A0A7R9TK07-F1
#
_cell.length_a   1.000
_cell.length_b   1.000
_cell.length_c   1.000
_cell.angle_alpha   90.00
_cell.angle_beta   90.00
_cell.angle_gamma   90.00
#
_symmetry.space_group_name_H-M   'P 1'
#
loop_
_entity.id
_entity.type
_entity.pdbx_description
1 polymer ?
#
loop_
_entity_poly.entity_id
_entity_poly.type
_entity_poly.pdbx_seq_one_letter_code
_entity_poly.pdbx_strand_id
1 'polypeptide(L)'
;TSKKLYVNGDVHATGSITAASSSQGATTITGATSAQGDFTVKASDGSEKFKITAASGNTVVQGLLSVAGAHADTSKKLYVNGDVHATGSITAASSSQGATTITGATSAQGDFTVKASDGSEKFKITAASGNTVVQGLLSVAGAHADTSKKLYV
;
A
#
# COMPACT_ATOMS: atom_id res chain seq x y z
N THR A 1 1.64 31.37 -39.52
CA THR A 1 2.90 31.50 -38.75
C THR A 1 2.55 31.67 -37.28
N SER A 2 2.95 30.74 -36.42
CA SER A 2 2.70 30.90 -34.98
C SER A 2 3.67 31.93 -34.42
N LYS A 3 3.15 33.03 -33.84
CA LYS A 3 3.97 33.99 -33.10
C LYS A 3 4.17 33.48 -31.68
N LYS A 4 5.42 33.46 -31.22
CA LYS A 4 5.75 33.15 -29.82
C LYS A 4 5.62 34.42 -28.97
N LEU A 5 5.07 34.29 -27.77
CA LEU A 5 5.09 35.35 -26.74
C LEU A 5 6.25 35.08 -25.80
N TYR A 6 7.08 36.09 -25.56
CA TYR A 6 8.17 36.06 -24.59
C TYR A 6 7.86 37.08 -23.50
N VAL A 7 7.87 36.66 -22.24
CA VAL A 7 7.68 37.51 -21.07
C VAL A 7 8.87 37.30 -20.14
N ASN A 8 9.55 38.39 -19.78
CA ASN A 8 10.75 38.37 -18.92
C ASN A 8 10.42 38.71 -17.46
N GLY A 9 9.22 38.38 -17.00
CA GLY A 9 8.73 38.70 -15.65
C GLY A 9 7.44 37.96 -15.33
N ASP A 10 6.75 38.43 -14.29
CA ASP A 10 5.54 37.78 -13.80
C ASP A 10 4.35 37.97 -14.75
N VAL A 11 3.49 36.94 -14.79
CA VAL A 11 2.20 36.98 -15.48
C VAL A 11 1.10 36.92 -14.42
N HIS A 12 0.36 38.01 -14.24
CA HIS A 12 -0.81 38.06 -13.38
C HIS A 12 -2.09 38.00 -14.22
N ALA A 13 -2.95 37.02 -13.92
CA ALA A 13 -4.26 36.87 -14.55
C ALA A 13 -5.33 36.72 -13.47
N THR A 14 -6.46 37.41 -13.63
CA THR A 14 -7.61 37.33 -12.71
C THR A 14 -8.59 36.21 -13.08
N GLY A 15 -8.32 35.48 -14.17
CA GLY A 15 -9.13 34.37 -14.67
C GLY A 15 -8.27 33.15 -15.01
N SER A 16 -8.80 32.25 -15.84
CA SER A 16 -8.09 31.03 -16.23
C SER A 16 -6.94 31.32 -17.20
N ILE A 17 -5.76 30.79 -16.91
CA ILE A 17 -4.68 30.65 -17.89
C ILE A 17 -4.79 29.24 -18.47
N THR A 18 -5.03 29.13 -19.78
CA THR A 18 -5.01 27.84 -20.49
C THR A 18 -3.73 27.74 -21.30
N ALA A 19 -2.81 26.87 -20.87
CA ALA A 19 -1.63 26.51 -21.64
C ALA A 19 -1.94 25.29 -22.51
N ALA A 20 -2.49 25.53 -23.71
CA ALA A 20 -2.70 24.48 -24.69
C ALA A 20 -1.40 24.22 -25.44
N SER A 21 -0.76 23.09 -25.17
CA SER A 21 0.26 22.53 -26.03
C SER A 21 -0.39 21.77 -27.20
N SER A 22 0.26 21.74 -28.37
CA SER A 22 -0.05 20.69 -29.35
C SER A 22 0.15 19.32 -28.70
N SER A 23 -0.33 18.26 -29.36
CA SER A 23 -0.41 16.85 -28.90
C SER A 23 0.88 16.20 -28.33
N GLN A 24 1.96 16.94 -28.12
CA GLN A 24 3.22 16.52 -27.47
C GLN A 24 3.80 17.51 -26.44
N GLY A 25 3.24 18.69 -26.20
CA GLY A 25 3.87 19.64 -25.27
C GLY A 25 3.47 19.37 -23.81
N ALA A 26 4.42 19.05 -22.96
CA ALA A 26 4.20 19.13 -21.51
C ALA A 26 4.22 20.61 -21.07
N THR A 27 3.38 20.98 -20.11
CA THR A 27 3.61 22.20 -19.33
C THR A 27 4.64 21.86 -18.26
N THR A 28 5.85 22.41 -18.37
CA THR A 28 6.88 22.24 -17.35
C THR A 28 6.79 23.36 -16.33
N ILE A 29 6.55 23.02 -15.07
CA ILE A 29 6.64 23.95 -13.94
C ILE A 29 7.89 23.57 -13.15
N THR A 30 8.89 24.45 -13.14
CA THR A 30 10.18 24.21 -12.46
C THR A 30 10.18 24.66 -11.00
N GLY A 31 9.20 25.50 -10.61
CA GLY A 31 9.06 26.04 -9.26
C GLY A 31 7.98 25.33 -8.43
N ALA A 32 7.80 25.83 -7.20
CA ALA A 32 6.70 25.37 -6.35
C ALA A 32 5.34 25.72 -6.97
N THR A 33 4.38 24.82 -6.82
CA THR A 33 2.98 25.04 -7.23
C THR A 33 2.10 25.00 -5.99
N SER A 34 1.13 25.92 -5.89
CA SER A 34 0.06 25.87 -4.90
C SER A 34 -1.28 25.75 -5.62
N ALA A 35 -2.15 24.86 -5.15
CA ALA A 35 -3.50 24.69 -5.66
C ALA A 35 -4.47 24.81 -4.48
N GLN A 36 -5.40 25.76 -4.55
CA GLN A 36 -6.42 25.96 -3.52
C GLN A 36 -7.66 25.10 -3.74
N GLY A 37 -7.92 24.71 -5.00
CA GLY A 37 -8.97 23.77 -5.38
C GLY A 37 -8.42 22.35 -5.60
N ASP A 38 -9.26 21.47 -6.15
CA ASP A 38 -8.87 20.11 -6.50
C ASP A 38 -7.65 20.12 -7.45
N PHE A 39 -6.70 19.23 -7.19
CA PHE A 39 -5.57 19.00 -8.09
C PHE A 39 -5.82 17.71 -8.88
N THR A 40 -6.05 17.84 -10.18
CA THR A 40 -6.43 16.71 -11.04
C THR A 40 -5.51 16.63 -12.25
N VAL A 41 -4.91 15.45 -12.46
CA VAL A 41 -4.24 15.08 -13.70
C VAL A 41 -5.20 14.21 -14.50
N LYS A 42 -5.48 14.63 -15.74
CA LYS A 42 -6.37 13.91 -16.67
C LYS A 42 -5.59 13.33 -17.83
N ALA A 43 -6.06 12.22 -18.39
CA ALA A 43 -5.62 11.75 -19.69
C ALA A 43 -6.24 12.59 -20.81
N SER A 44 -5.76 12.41 -22.04
CA SER A 44 -6.23 13.15 -23.22
C SER A 44 -7.71 12.94 -23.54
N ASP A 45 -8.29 11.83 -23.08
CA ASP A 45 -9.73 11.52 -23.18
C ASP A 45 -10.59 12.23 -22.11
N GLY A 46 -9.96 13.00 -21.22
CA GLY A 46 -10.62 13.71 -20.13
C GLY A 46 -10.82 12.89 -18.85
N SER A 47 -10.46 11.60 -18.84
CA SER A 47 -10.54 10.76 -17.65
C SER A 47 -9.52 11.18 -16.59
N GLU A 48 -9.92 11.19 -15.32
CA GLU A 48 -9.02 11.49 -14.20
C GLU A 48 -8.06 10.33 -13.96
N LYS A 49 -6.77 10.60 -13.76
CA LYS A 49 -5.73 9.59 -13.52
C LYS A 49 -5.11 9.71 -12.14
N PHE A 50 -4.97 10.95 -11.67
CA PHE A 50 -4.54 11.30 -10.33
C PHE A 50 -5.40 12.48 -9.86
N LYS A 51 -6.00 12.39 -8.67
CA LYS A 51 -6.81 13.47 -8.10
C LYS A 51 -6.55 13.62 -6.62
N ILE A 52 -6.36 14.86 -6.18
CA ILE A 52 -6.42 15.26 -4.77
C ILE A 52 -7.68 16.12 -4.61
N THR A 53 -8.59 15.69 -3.73
CA THR A 53 -9.80 16.46 -3.41
C THR A 53 -9.48 17.49 -2.33
N ALA A 54 -9.61 18.78 -2.61
CA ALA A 54 -9.14 19.85 -1.71
C ALA A 54 -9.84 19.82 -0.34
N ALA A 55 -11.13 19.49 -0.31
CA ALA A 55 -11.91 19.51 0.92
C ALA A 55 -11.51 18.39 1.92
N SER A 56 -11.02 17.25 1.45
CA SER A 56 -10.70 16.10 2.30
C SER A 56 -9.22 15.70 2.29
N GLY A 57 -8.45 16.15 1.31
CA GLY A 57 -7.09 15.67 1.05
C GLY A 57 -7.04 14.26 0.44
N ASN A 58 -8.19 13.63 0.15
CA ASN A 58 -8.22 12.28 -0.41
C ASN A 58 -7.50 12.24 -1.76
N THR A 59 -6.58 11.30 -1.89
CA THR A 59 -5.83 11.05 -3.12
C THR A 59 -6.35 9.80 -3.81
N VAL A 60 -6.69 9.92 -5.10
CA VAL A 60 -7.09 8.80 -5.96
C VAL A 60 -6.04 8.64 -7.05
N VAL A 61 -5.54 7.41 -7.22
CA VAL A 61 -4.62 7.01 -8.29
C VAL A 61 -5.31 5.87 -9.04
N GLN A 62 -5.67 6.07 -10.31
CA GLN A 62 -6.35 5.02 -11.10
C GLN A 62 -5.41 3.88 -11.53
N GLY A 63 -4.10 4.07 -11.39
CA GLY A 63 -3.07 3.07 -11.69
C GLY A 63 -2.39 2.54 -10.43
N LEU A 64 -1.23 1.89 -10.61
CA LEU A 64 -0.40 1.45 -9.50
C LEU A 64 0.29 2.66 -8.85
N LEU A 65 0.17 2.79 -7.54
CA LEU A 65 1.02 3.66 -6.74
C LEU A 65 2.26 2.87 -6.28
N SER A 66 3.38 3.07 -6.97
CA SER A 66 4.67 2.52 -6.53
C SER A 66 5.36 3.53 -5.61
N VAL A 67 5.57 3.15 -4.35
CA VAL A 67 6.39 3.92 -3.40
C VAL A 67 7.76 3.25 -3.35
N ALA A 68 8.74 3.84 -4.04
CA ALA A 68 10.09 3.31 -4.15
C ALA A 68 11.12 4.32 -3.62
N GLY A 69 12.29 3.82 -3.23
CA GLY A 69 13.42 4.61 -2.75
C GLY A 69 14.01 4.06 -1.45
N ALA A 70 15.32 3.81 -1.45
CA ALA A 70 16.05 3.60 -0.21
C ALA A 70 16.16 4.97 0.49
N HIS A 71 15.36 5.19 1.53
CA HIS A 71 15.55 6.37 2.35
C HIS A 71 16.78 6.16 3.23
N ALA A 72 17.76 7.07 3.14
CA ALA A 72 18.95 7.08 4.01
C ALA A 72 18.60 7.21 5.50
N ASP A 73 17.35 7.63 5.79
CA ASP A 73 16.75 7.62 7.10
C ASP A 73 15.99 6.30 7.33
N THR A 74 16.64 5.35 8.01
CA THR A 74 16.07 4.05 8.40
C THR A 74 14.87 4.16 9.35
N SER A 75 14.51 5.38 9.80
CA SER A 75 13.31 5.65 10.58
C SER A 75 12.06 5.92 9.73
N LYS A 76 12.20 6.23 8.43
CA LYS A 76 11.05 6.54 7.54
C LYS A 76 10.39 5.27 7.03
N LYS A 77 9.48 4.73 7.84
CA LYS A 77 8.52 3.67 7.48
C LYS A 77 7.31 4.29 6.77
N LEU A 78 6.62 3.53 5.92
CA LEU A 78 5.24 3.85 5.55
C LEU A 78 4.39 3.72 6.83
N TYR A 79 3.95 4.84 7.39
CA TYR A 79 3.11 4.86 8.57
C TYR A 79 1.66 5.07 8.13
N VAL A 80 0.79 4.10 8.45
CA VAL A 80 -0.65 4.20 8.20
C VAL A 80 -1.33 4.28 9.57
N ASN A 81 -1.92 5.44 9.87
CA ASN A 81 -2.75 5.61 11.06
C ASN A 81 -4.13 5.01 10.77
N GLY A 82 -4.39 3.81 11.27
CA GLY A 82 -5.68 3.13 11.14
C GLY A 82 -5.61 1.84 10.33
N ASP A 83 -6.75 1.47 9.76
CA ASP A 83 -6.90 0.18 9.08
C ASP A 83 -6.29 0.20 7.67
N VAL A 84 -5.62 -0.90 7.32
CA VAL A 84 -5.20 -1.18 5.94
C VAL A 84 -6.16 -2.21 5.36
N HIS A 85 -7.01 -1.79 4.42
CA HIS A 85 -7.88 -2.70 3.69
C HIS A 85 -7.26 -3.05 2.32
N ALA A 86 -6.75 -4.27 2.19
CA ALA A 86 -6.26 -4.81 0.92
C ALA A 86 -7.21 -5.90 0.42
N THR A 87 -7.59 -5.82 -0.86
CA THR A 87 -8.42 -6.84 -1.52
C THR A 87 -7.60 -7.96 -2.16
N GLY A 88 -6.27 -7.77 -2.23
CA GLY A 88 -5.31 -8.73 -2.76
C GLY A 88 -4.35 -9.25 -1.68
N SER A 89 -3.28 -9.89 -2.13
CA SER A 89 -2.22 -10.37 -1.23
C SER A 89 -1.42 -9.21 -0.63
N ILE A 90 -1.08 -9.32 0.66
CA ILE A 90 -0.09 -8.49 1.33
C ILE A 90 1.16 -9.33 1.57
N THR A 91 2.27 -8.96 0.94
CA THR A 91 3.58 -9.57 1.20
C THR A 91 4.42 -8.62 2.03
N ALA A 92 4.69 -8.99 3.29
CA ALA A 92 5.63 -8.28 4.15
C ALA A 92 7.01 -8.94 4.05
N ALA A 93 7.85 -8.47 3.13
CA ALA A 93 9.24 -8.92 3.02
C ALA A 93 10.17 -7.88 3.66
N SER A 94 10.77 -8.20 4.80
CA SER A 94 11.85 -7.39 5.38
C SER A 94 13.18 -7.79 4.72
N SER A 95 13.94 -6.82 4.23
CA SER A 95 15.30 -7.04 3.68
C SER A 95 16.31 -7.55 4.72
N SER A 96 15.93 -7.52 6.00
CA SER A 96 16.77 -7.90 7.13
C SER A 96 15.97 -8.66 8.17
N GLN A 97 15.63 -9.93 7.88
CA GLN A 97 15.20 -10.96 8.85
C GLN A 97 14.06 -10.57 9.82
N GLY A 98 13.34 -9.48 9.56
CA GLY A 98 12.32 -8.95 10.46
C GLY A 98 11.04 -9.76 10.30
N ALA A 99 10.76 -10.62 11.28
CA ALA A 99 9.47 -11.27 11.39
C ALA A 99 8.34 -10.22 11.38
N THR A 100 7.25 -10.50 10.66
CA THR A 100 6.00 -9.75 10.81
C THR A 100 5.52 -9.94 12.25
N THR A 101 5.52 -8.87 13.03
CA THR A 101 4.97 -8.89 14.40
C THR A 101 3.51 -8.50 14.35
N ILE A 102 2.64 -9.37 14.85
CA ILE A 102 1.22 -9.09 15.01
C ILE A 102 0.94 -9.05 16.51
N THR A 103 0.59 -7.89 17.04
CA THR A 103 0.33 -7.69 18.49
C THR A 103 -1.13 -7.92 18.86
N GLY A 104 -2.04 -7.83 17.89
CA GLY A 104 -3.47 -8.03 18.08
C GLY A 104 -3.93 -9.45 17.74
N ALA A 105 -5.23 -9.69 17.95
CA ALA A 105 -5.86 -10.93 17.50
C ALA A 105 -5.78 -11.05 15.97
N THR A 106 -5.56 -12.28 15.49
CA THR A 106 -5.55 -12.60 14.06
C THR A 106 -6.68 -13.57 13.75
N SER A 107 -7.44 -13.30 12.70
CA SER A 107 -8.40 -14.25 12.13
C SER A 107 -7.97 -14.64 10.72
N ALA A 108 -7.91 -15.93 10.44
CA ALA A 108 -7.71 -16.46 9.09
C ALA A 108 -8.95 -17.27 8.71
N GLN A 109 -9.56 -16.96 7.56
CA GLN A 109 -10.70 -17.73 7.03
C GLN A 109 -10.25 -18.95 6.21
N GLY A 110 -9.05 -18.86 5.61
CA GLY A 110 -8.39 -19.97 4.93
C GLY A 110 -7.37 -20.69 5.83
N ASP A 111 -6.61 -21.61 5.23
CA ASP A 111 -5.53 -22.31 5.92
C ASP A 111 -4.54 -21.31 6.55
N PHE A 112 -4.11 -21.60 7.77
CA PHE A 112 -3.05 -20.84 8.44
C PHE A 112 -1.77 -21.66 8.42
N THR A 113 -0.77 -21.21 7.65
CA THR A 113 0.49 -21.93 7.47
C THR A 113 1.69 -21.07 7.84
N VAL A 114 2.56 -21.59 8.70
CA VAL A 114 3.90 -21.06 8.95
C VAL A 114 4.90 -21.90 8.18
N LYS A 115 5.71 -21.24 7.35
CA LYS A 115 6.77 -21.88 6.55
C LYS A 115 8.14 -21.46 7.05
N ALA A 116 9.13 -22.33 6.90
CA ALA A 116 10.53 -21.95 7.02
C ALA A 116 10.97 -21.16 5.77
N SER A 117 12.16 -20.55 5.84
CA SER A 117 12.72 -19.76 4.74
C SER A 117 12.95 -20.56 3.46
N ASP A 118 13.08 -21.89 3.56
CA ASP A 118 13.17 -22.81 2.42
C ASP A 118 11.80 -23.14 1.79
N GLY A 119 10.71 -22.59 2.31
CA GLY A 119 9.35 -22.81 1.85
C GLY A 119 8.67 -24.05 2.42
N SER A 120 9.36 -24.86 3.23
CA SER A 120 8.76 -26.02 3.90
C SER A 120 7.75 -25.60 4.97
N GLU A 121 6.61 -26.29 5.04
CA GLU A 121 5.61 -26.05 6.09
C GLU A 121 6.15 -26.54 7.44
N LYS A 122 6.02 -25.72 8.48
CA LYS A 122 6.47 -26.05 9.86
C LYS A 122 5.29 -26.20 10.81
N PHE A 123 4.25 -25.40 10.59
CA PHE A 123 2.98 -25.45 11.29
C PHE A 123 1.88 -25.15 10.28
N LYS A 124 0.81 -25.94 10.29
CA LYS A 124 -0.36 -25.70 9.43
C LYS A 124 -1.65 -26.01 10.18
N ILE A 125 -2.63 -25.14 10.02
CA ILE A 125 -4.04 -25.40 10.36
C ILE A 125 -4.82 -25.44 9.05
N THR A 126 -5.50 -26.56 8.80
CA THR A 126 -6.38 -26.72 7.64
C THR A 126 -7.77 -26.18 7.98
N ALA A 127 -8.23 -25.14 7.30
CA ALA A 127 -9.47 -24.42 7.65
C ALA A 127 -10.71 -25.33 7.59
N ALA A 128 -10.77 -26.24 6.62
CA ALA A 128 -11.93 -27.10 6.41
C ALA A 128 -12.16 -28.13 7.53
N SER A 129 -11.10 -28.56 8.23
CA SER A 129 -11.19 -29.60 9.26
C SER A 129 -10.78 -29.14 10.65
N GLY A 130 -10.07 -28.02 10.77
CA GLY A 130 -9.41 -27.61 12.00
C GLY A 130 -8.19 -28.46 12.36
N ASN A 131 -7.79 -29.41 11.51
CA ASN A 131 -6.63 -30.26 11.78
C ASN A 131 -5.35 -29.43 11.82
N THR A 132 -4.53 -29.68 12.84
CA THR A 132 -3.22 -29.04 13.01
C THR A 132 -2.12 -30.03 12.68
N VAL A 133 -1.13 -29.58 11.90
CA VAL A 133 0.11 -30.32 11.62
C VAL A 133 1.27 -29.52 12.20
N VAL A 134 2.11 -30.18 13.01
CA VAL A 134 3.33 -29.62 13.60
C VAL A 134 4.49 -30.52 13.22
N GLN A 135 5.44 -30.01 12.43
CA GLN A 135 6.58 -30.83 11.98
C GLN A 135 7.65 -31.01 13.07
N GLY A 136 7.56 -30.27 14.18
CA GLY A 136 8.44 -30.38 15.33
C GLY A 136 7.74 -31.03 16.52
N LEU A 137 8.42 -31.06 17.67
CA LEU A 137 7.83 -31.52 18.92
C LEU A 137 6.77 -30.53 19.41
N LEU A 138 5.54 -31.01 19.62
CA LEU A 138 4.50 -30.25 20.29
C LEU A 138 4.60 -30.48 21.80
N SER A 139 5.00 -29.44 22.54
CA SER A 139 4.92 -29.43 24.01
C SER A 139 3.60 -28.81 24.43
N VAL A 140 2.76 -29.57 25.12
CA VAL A 140 1.50 -29.10 25.68
C VAL A 140 1.68 -28.89 27.18
N ALA A 141 1.51 -27.66 27.65
CA ALA A 141 1.51 -27.34 29.07
C ALA A 141 0.08 -27.38 29.63
N GLY A 142 -0.06 -27.82 30.88
CA GLY A 142 -1.35 -27.88 31.59
C GLY A 142 -1.94 -29.29 31.71
N ALA A 143 -2.91 -29.44 32.61
CA ALA A 143 -3.61 -30.71 32.80
C ALA A 143 -4.72 -30.87 31.76
N HIS A 144 -4.78 -32.03 31.11
CA HIS A 144 -5.92 -32.41 30.27
C HIS A 144 -7.12 -32.70 31.18
N ALA A 145 -7.93 -31.67 31.45
CA ALA A 145 -9.02 -31.72 32.42
C ALA A 145 -10.21 -32.61 31.98
N ASP A 146 -10.38 -32.80 30.67
CA ASP A 146 -11.45 -33.63 30.13
C ASP A 146 -11.01 -35.10 30.05
N THR A 147 -11.04 -35.82 31.16
CA THR A 147 -10.64 -37.23 31.21
C THR A 147 -11.52 -38.16 30.35
N SER A 148 -12.65 -37.66 29.83
CA SER A 148 -13.54 -38.42 28.93
C SER A 148 -13.05 -38.47 27.49
N LYS A 149 -12.06 -37.64 27.13
CA LYS A 149 -11.45 -37.60 25.81
C LYS A 149 -9.99 -38.00 25.90
N LYS A 150 -9.48 -38.65 24.85
CA LYS A 150 -8.04 -38.89 24.71
C LYS A 150 -7.40 -37.65 24.10
N LEU A 151 -6.27 -37.23 24.64
CA LEU A 151 -5.38 -36.30 23.96
C LEU A 151 -4.73 -37.04 22.78
N TYR A 152 -5.05 -36.63 21.56
CA TYR A 152 -4.38 -37.09 20.35
C TYR A 152 -3.41 -35.98 19.92
N VAL A 153 -2.11 -36.20 20.15
CA VAL A 153 -1.00 -35.41 19.61
C VAL A 153 -0.30 -36.16 18.48
#